data_AF-A0A6J1RF33-F1
#
_entry.id   AF-A0A6J1RF33-F1
#
_cell.length_a   1.000
_cell.length_b   1.000
_cell.length_c   1.000
_cell.angle_alpha   90.00
_cell.angle_beta   90.00
_cell.angle_gamma   90.00
#
_symmetry.space_group_name_H-M   'P 1'
#
loop_
_entity.id
_entity.type
_entity.pdbx_description
1 polymer ?
#
loop_
_entity_poly.entity_id
_entity_poly.type
_entity_poly.pdbx_seq_one_letter_code
_entity_poly.pdbx_strand_id
1 'polypeptide(L)'
;MEGYQVSNQCMALVRDGCLVPTKDAPELGYVIESTDKQYVPDVFYKEKDTYGNEVTRLARPLPVEYLLVDVPASTPLTPQFTFFTEDNITPFPVENRQIDGQVQEFNSLCTYMQQFNSDQFLEATSDFHLLLFIATMDMYPMKDHMLPLLEAIRNKDKQKAMEWAQSEHWATVEQLISVTSTSSRPPQTSSFGNNSRTLPAAAAEASGGIGVGTEPIANPPPDQALWTCSHCTFLNAADLAVCEMCNLPRGDVEEYDEEMMRELF
;
A
#
# COMPACT_ATOMS: atom_id res chain seq x y z
N MET A 1 12.30 -22.99 -4.47
CA MET A 1 12.51 -22.03 -3.38
C MET A 1 13.85 -22.38 -2.79
N GLU A 2 14.76 -21.43 -2.73
CA GLU A 2 16.09 -21.60 -2.14
C GLU A 2 16.12 -20.74 -0.87
N GLY A 3 16.60 -21.31 0.23
CA GLY A 3 16.72 -20.63 1.51
C GLY A 3 18.18 -20.41 1.83
N TYR A 4 18.52 -19.19 2.24
CA TYR A 4 19.88 -18.84 2.65
C TYR A 4 19.84 -18.05 3.96
N GLN A 5 20.88 -18.23 4.76
CA GLN A 5 21.18 -17.36 5.90
C GLN A 5 22.62 -16.86 5.79
N VAL A 6 22.88 -15.69 6.36
CA VAL A 6 24.24 -15.17 6.49
C VAL A 6 24.92 -15.78 7.71
N SER A 7 26.23 -16.01 7.62
CA SER A 7 27.03 -16.49 8.74
C SER A 7 27.13 -15.42 9.84
N ASN A 8 27.36 -15.85 11.09
CA ASN A 8 27.62 -14.94 12.21
C ASN A 8 28.82 -14.02 11.94
N GLN A 9 29.80 -14.50 11.17
CA GLN A 9 30.97 -13.72 10.76
C GLN A 9 30.57 -12.60 9.80
N CYS A 10 29.73 -12.89 8.81
CA CYS A 10 29.17 -11.90 7.90
C CYS A 10 28.39 -10.80 8.66
N MET A 11 27.52 -11.21 9.59
CA MET A 11 26.77 -10.26 10.41
C MET A 11 27.68 -9.30 11.19
N ALA A 12 28.77 -9.81 11.78
CA ALA A 12 29.74 -8.97 12.48
C ALA A 12 30.46 -8.01 11.54
N LEU A 13 30.92 -8.48 10.38
CA LEU A 13 31.61 -7.65 9.39
C LEU A 13 30.73 -6.51 8.86
N VAL A 14 29.44 -6.77 8.60
CA VAL A 14 28.50 -5.75 8.12
C VAL A 14 28.13 -4.78 9.25
N ARG A 15 27.83 -5.29 10.46
CA ARG A 15 27.52 -4.45 11.63
C ARG A 15 28.62 -3.44 11.92
N ASP A 16 29.88 -3.88 11.82
CA ASP A 16 31.04 -3.07 12.15
C ASP A 16 31.58 -2.29 10.93
N GLY A 17 30.84 -2.29 9.80
CA GLY A 17 31.18 -1.51 8.60
C GLY A 17 32.47 -1.96 7.90
N CYS A 18 32.88 -3.21 8.08
CA CYS A 18 34.13 -3.76 7.56
C CYS A 18 33.99 -4.35 6.15
N LEU A 19 32.78 -4.70 5.70
CA LEU A 19 32.52 -5.37 4.43
C LEU A 19 31.64 -4.50 3.53
N VAL A 20 32.08 -4.28 2.30
CA VAL A 20 31.33 -3.54 1.26
C VAL A 20 31.13 -4.41 0.01
N PRO A 21 30.05 -4.20 -0.76
CA PRO A 21 29.88 -4.85 -2.05
C PRO A 21 30.92 -4.34 -3.06
N THR A 22 31.28 -5.16 -4.03
CA THR A 22 32.06 -4.70 -5.18
C THR A 22 31.15 -4.18 -6.30
N LYS A 23 31.70 -3.36 -7.21
CA LYS A 23 30.93 -2.73 -8.29
C LYS A 23 30.59 -3.69 -9.43
N ASP A 24 31.58 -4.44 -9.89
CA ASP A 24 31.51 -5.20 -11.15
C ASP A 24 31.49 -6.73 -10.94
N ALA A 25 31.50 -7.21 -9.69
CA ALA A 25 31.57 -8.64 -9.35
C ALA A 25 30.62 -8.97 -8.16
N PRO A 26 29.31 -9.16 -8.40
CA PRO A 26 28.33 -9.40 -7.34
C PRO A 26 28.61 -10.64 -6.48
N GLU A 27 29.39 -11.59 -6.99
CA GLU A 27 29.87 -12.77 -6.27
C GLU A 27 30.99 -12.49 -5.26
N LEU A 28 31.51 -11.26 -5.23
CA LEU A 28 32.59 -10.82 -4.34
C LEU A 28 32.15 -9.66 -3.44
N GLY A 29 32.51 -9.76 -2.17
CA GLY A 29 32.60 -8.65 -1.23
C GLY A 29 34.03 -8.16 -1.09
N TYR A 30 34.21 -7.01 -0.43
CA TYR A 30 35.52 -6.44 -0.17
C TYR A 30 35.63 -6.00 1.28
N VAL A 31 36.63 -6.53 2.00
CA VAL A 31 36.92 -6.05 3.36
C VAL A 31 37.74 -4.78 3.26
N ILE A 32 37.19 -3.66 3.72
CA ILE A 32 37.85 -2.35 3.59
C ILE A 32 39.16 -2.31 4.41
N GLU A 33 40.02 -1.36 4.07
CA GLU A 33 41.24 -1.12 4.83
C GLU A 33 40.95 -0.27 6.08
N SER A 34 41.77 -0.43 7.12
CA SER A 34 41.71 0.45 8.29
C SER A 34 41.97 1.89 7.89
N THR A 35 41.23 2.81 8.50
CA THR A 35 41.45 4.25 8.41
C THR A 35 41.83 4.82 9.78
N ASP A 36 42.16 6.11 9.85
CA ASP A 36 42.37 6.84 11.11
C ASP A 36 41.10 6.89 11.98
N LYS A 37 39.92 6.78 11.36
CA LYS A 37 38.61 6.84 12.03
C LYS A 37 38.04 5.48 12.42
N GLN A 38 38.45 4.42 11.72
CA GLN A 38 37.87 3.09 11.89
C GLN A 38 38.95 2.02 11.74
N TYR A 39 39.12 1.23 12.80
CA TYR A 39 39.96 0.04 12.76
C TYR A 39 39.21 -1.13 12.11
N VAL A 40 39.80 -1.71 11.08
CA VAL A 40 39.31 -2.89 10.37
C VAL A 40 40.43 -3.93 10.36
N PRO A 41 40.24 -5.07 11.06
CA PRO A 41 41.27 -6.10 11.13
C PRO A 41 41.49 -6.75 9.77
N ASP A 42 42.66 -7.36 9.59
CA ASP A 42 42.87 -8.22 8.43
C ASP A 42 42.01 -9.48 8.54
N VAL A 43 41.15 -9.66 7.55
CA VAL A 43 40.25 -10.80 7.45
C VAL A 43 40.80 -11.75 6.41
N PHE A 44 40.85 -13.03 6.75
CA PHE A 44 41.32 -14.08 5.87
C PHE A 44 40.24 -15.15 5.71
N TYR A 45 40.20 -15.76 4.53
CA TYR A 45 39.39 -16.94 4.26
C TYR A 45 40.29 -18.08 3.76
N LYS A 46 39.79 -19.30 3.90
CA LYS A 46 40.48 -20.50 3.43
C LYS A 46 39.80 -21.05 2.19
N GLU A 47 40.55 -21.32 1.14
CA GLU A 47 40.07 -22.02 -0.04
C GLU A 47 40.92 -23.26 -0.31
N LYS A 48 40.39 -24.18 -1.13
CA LYS A 48 41.16 -25.32 -1.61
C LYS A 48 41.72 -25.01 -2.99
N ASP A 49 43.03 -25.21 -3.16
CA ASP A 49 43.67 -25.08 -4.47
C ASP A 49 43.35 -26.28 -5.38
N THR A 50 43.88 -26.25 -6.61
CA THR A 50 43.71 -27.33 -7.61
C THR A 50 44.29 -28.68 -7.17
N TYR A 51 45.15 -28.70 -6.15
CA TYR A 51 45.77 -29.90 -5.59
C TYR A 51 45.08 -30.37 -4.30
N GLY A 52 44.01 -29.68 -3.87
CA GLY A 52 43.25 -29.98 -2.66
C GLY A 52 43.87 -29.46 -1.36
N ASN A 53 44.92 -28.64 -1.42
CA ASN A 53 45.54 -28.04 -0.23
C ASN A 53 44.72 -26.83 0.24
N GLU A 54 44.62 -26.64 1.56
CA GLU A 54 44.02 -25.42 2.13
C GLU A 54 45.00 -24.24 2.04
N VAL A 55 44.60 -23.19 1.31
CA VAL A 55 45.34 -21.95 1.17
C VAL A 55 44.57 -20.83 1.84
N THR A 56 45.26 -20.04 2.66
CA THR A 56 44.68 -18.85 3.30
C THR A 56 44.87 -17.64 2.39
N ARG A 57 43.78 -16.93 2.08
CA ARG A 57 43.78 -15.71 1.25
C ARG A 57 43.23 -14.53 2.01
N LEU A 58 43.74 -13.34 1.68
CA LEU A 58 43.22 -12.07 2.20
C LEU A 58 41.84 -11.79 1.59
N ALA A 59 40.89 -11.36 2.41
CA ALA A 59 39.49 -11.09 2.05
C ALA A 59 39.30 -9.77 1.24
N ARG A 60 40.22 -9.50 0.31
CA ARG A 60 40.29 -8.30 -0.54
C ARG A 60 40.63 -8.72 -1.98
N PRO A 61 39.74 -9.41 -2.71
CA PRO A 61 38.30 -9.60 -2.45
C PRO A 61 37.96 -10.89 -1.68
N LEU A 62 36.72 -10.97 -1.20
CA LEU A 62 36.15 -12.11 -0.46
C LEU A 62 34.96 -12.70 -1.22
N PRO A 63 34.99 -13.98 -1.63
CA PRO A 63 33.82 -14.59 -2.26
C PRO A 63 32.64 -14.68 -1.28
N VAL A 64 31.47 -14.22 -1.69
CA VAL A 64 30.28 -14.11 -0.80
C VAL A 64 29.74 -15.48 -0.38
N GLU A 65 30.03 -16.54 -1.13
CA GLU A 65 29.66 -17.92 -0.79
C GLU A 65 30.18 -18.36 0.59
N TYR A 66 31.35 -17.88 1.02
CA TYR A 66 31.90 -18.17 2.36
C TYR A 66 31.11 -17.50 3.49
N LEU A 67 30.24 -16.55 3.15
CA LEU A 67 29.42 -15.79 4.09
C LEU A 67 27.98 -16.31 4.16
N LEU A 68 27.62 -17.30 3.33
CA LEU A 68 26.28 -17.84 3.23
C LEU A 68 26.21 -19.27 3.77
N VAL A 69 25.02 -19.64 4.24
CA VAL A 69 24.67 -20.98 4.71
C VAL A 69 23.36 -21.38 4.05
N ASP A 70 23.32 -22.57 3.46
CA ASP A 70 22.11 -23.13 2.87
C ASP A 70 21.11 -23.53 3.95
N VAL A 71 19.87 -23.09 3.78
CA VAL A 71 18.73 -23.43 4.65
C VAL A 71 17.71 -24.21 3.83
N PRO A 72 17.39 -25.45 4.21
CA PRO A 72 16.36 -26.23 3.54
C PRO A 72 15.03 -25.48 3.51
N ALA A 73 14.50 -25.26 2.31
CA ALA A 73 13.20 -24.64 2.09
C ALA A 73 12.24 -25.66 1.47
N SER A 74 11.09 -25.88 2.11
CA SER A 74 10.07 -26.78 1.61
C SER A 74 8.68 -26.36 2.08
N THR A 75 7.67 -26.90 1.40
CA THR A 75 6.27 -26.80 1.82
C THR A 75 5.80 -28.16 2.37
N PRO A 76 4.90 -28.18 3.37
CA PRO A 76 4.35 -29.42 3.88
C PRO A 76 3.57 -30.17 2.77
N LEU A 77 3.60 -31.50 2.80
CA LEU A 77 2.89 -32.33 1.82
C LEU A 77 1.37 -32.08 1.83
N THR A 78 0.81 -31.94 3.04
CA THR A 78 -0.56 -31.48 3.24
C THR A 78 -0.47 -30.02 3.69
N PRO A 79 -1.00 -29.07 2.89
CA PRO A 79 -0.96 -27.65 3.25
C PRO A 79 -1.59 -27.40 4.62
N GLN A 80 -0.87 -26.70 5.48
CA GLN A 80 -1.37 -26.25 6.79
C GLN A 80 -1.40 -24.73 6.78
N PHE A 81 -2.61 -24.17 6.74
CA PHE A 81 -2.80 -22.73 6.70
C PHE A 81 -3.16 -22.18 8.09
N THR A 82 -2.48 -21.11 8.48
CA THR A 82 -2.85 -20.27 9.61
C THR A 82 -3.92 -19.27 9.20
N PHE A 83 -3.76 -18.64 8.03
CA PHE A 83 -4.74 -17.74 7.44
C PHE A 83 -5.73 -18.51 6.57
N PHE A 84 -6.97 -18.05 6.51
CA PHE A 84 -8.03 -18.70 5.77
C PHE A 84 -7.81 -18.52 4.26
N THR A 85 -8.02 -19.57 3.48
CA THR A 85 -7.93 -19.54 2.02
C THR A 85 -9.02 -20.42 1.44
N GLU A 86 -9.76 -19.88 0.49
CA GLU A 86 -10.80 -20.59 -0.25
C GLU A 86 -10.87 -20.03 -1.66
N ASP A 87 -10.99 -20.90 -2.66
CA ASP A 87 -10.88 -20.51 -4.09
C ASP A 87 -11.99 -19.55 -4.55
N ASN A 88 -13.10 -19.49 -3.82
CA ASN A 88 -14.25 -18.64 -4.14
C ASN A 88 -14.16 -17.24 -3.54
N ILE A 89 -13.17 -16.99 -2.69
CA ILE A 89 -13.02 -15.72 -1.98
C ILE A 89 -11.83 -14.97 -2.57
N THR A 90 -12.07 -13.72 -2.95
CA THR A 90 -11.01 -12.80 -3.35
C THR A 90 -10.29 -12.31 -2.08
N PRO A 91 -8.97 -12.57 -1.93
CA PRO A 91 -8.20 -12.13 -0.77
C PRO A 91 -8.19 -10.61 -0.59
N PHE A 92 -7.94 -10.14 0.62
CA PHE A 92 -7.81 -8.71 0.85
C PHE A 92 -6.59 -8.14 0.08
N PRO A 93 -6.67 -6.94 -0.53
CA PRO A 93 -5.55 -6.37 -1.29
C PRO A 93 -4.27 -6.30 -0.45
N VAL A 94 -3.14 -6.66 -1.04
CA VAL A 94 -1.84 -6.65 -0.34
C VAL A 94 -1.31 -5.22 -0.26
N GLU A 95 -0.71 -4.87 0.88
CA GLU A 95 -0.10 -3.56 1.10
C GLU A 95 1.06 -3.29 0.14
N ASN A 96 1.34 -2.00 -0.12
CA ASN A 96 2.44 -1.53 -0.97
C ASN A 96 2.40 -2.03 -2.43
N ARG A 97 1.20 -2.27 -2.98
CA ARG A 97 0.98 -2.73 -4.37
C ARG A 97 0.03 -1.83 -5.17
N GLN A 98 0.03 -0.53 -4.88
CA GLN A 98 -0.83 0.44 -5.58
C GLN A 98 -0.53 0.52 -7.08
N ILE A 99 0.73 0.32 -7.47
CA ILE A 99 1.16 0.29 -8.89
C ILE A 99 0.52 -0.91 -9.63
N ASP A 100 0.28 -2.01 -8.93
CA ASP A 100 -0.38 -3.21 -9.46
C ASP A 100 -1.92 -3.10 -9.40
N GLY A 101 -2.46 -1.94 -9.00
CA GLY A 101 -3.90 -1.72 -8.83
C GLY A 101 -4.49 -2.28 -7.52
N GLN A 102 -3.66 -2.80 -6.62
CA GLN A 102 -4.10 -3.26 -5.30
C GLN A 102 -4.06 -2.10 -4.31
N VAL A 103 -5.21 -1.47 -4.11
CA VAL A 103 -5.34 -0.32 -3.20
C VAL A 103 -6.13 -0.76 -1.95
N GLN A 104 -5.53 -0.53 -0.78
CA GLN A 104 -6.16 -0.76 0.51
C GLN A 104 -6.92 0.50 0.92
N GLU A 105 -8.23 0.52 0.65
CA GLU A 105 -9.13 1.58 1.07
C GLU A 105 -10.29 0.99 1.87
N PHE A 106 -11.07 1.84 2.52
CA PHE A 106 -12.26 1.41 3.25
C PHE A 106 -13.29 0.72 2.34
N ASN A 107 -13.35 1.07 1.05
CA ASN A 107 -14.21 0.38 0.09
C ASN A 107 -13.73 -1.07 -0.19
N SER A 108 -12.42 -1.31 -0.16
CA SER A 108 -11.84 -2.66 -0.26
C SER A 108 -12.25 -3.52 0.93
N LEU A 109 -12.29 -2.94 2.13
CA LEU A 109 -12.83 -3.60 3.33
C LEU A 109 -14.31 -3.97 3.17
N CYS A 110 -15.13 -3.02 2.69
CA CYS A 110 -16.55 -3.26 2.47
C CYS A 110 -16.78 -4.43 1.49
N THR A 111 -16.11 -4.38 0.33
CA THR A 111 -16.22 -5.40 -0.71
C THR A 111 -15.72 -6.75 -0.21
N TYR A 112 -14.63 -6.77 0.54
CA TYR A 112 -14.07 -7.99 1.11
C TYR A 112 -15.02 -8.65 2.12
N MET A 113 -15.52 -7.88 3.09
CA MET A 113 -16.41 -8.39 4.14
C MET A 113 -17.75 -8.90 3.61
N GLN A 114 -18.24 -8.35 2.49
CA GLN A 114 -19.47 -8.81 1.83
C GLN A 114 -19.39 -10.23 1.27
N GLN A 115 -18.19 -10.80 1.12
CA GLN A 115 -18.00 -12.18 0.66
C GLN A 115 -18.35 -13.22 1.74
N PHE A 116 -18.50 -12.80 3.00
CA PHE A 116 -18.66 -13.69 4.16
C PHE A 116 -20.03 -13.55 4.81
N ASN A 117 -20.51 -14.65 5.40
CA ASN A 117 -21.70 -14.62 6.25
C ASN A 117 -21.36 -14.20 7.68
N SER A 118 -22.38 -13.83 8.46
CA SER A 118 -22.21 -13.39 9.86
C SER A 118 -21.57 -14.45 10.77
N ASP A 119 -21.72 -15.74 10.44
CA ASP A 119 -21.10 -16.84 11.17
C ASP A 119 -19.68 -17.15 10.70
N GLN A 120 -19.19 -16.53 9.62
CA GLN A 120 -17.86 -16.75 9.04
C GLN A 120 -16.85 -15.66 9.43
N PHE A 121 -17.09 -14.98 10.56
CA PHE A 121 -16.26 -13.87 11.00
C PHE A 121 -14.81 -14.27 11.28
N LEU A 122 -14.59 -15.46 11.86
CA LEU A 122 -13.24 -15.97 12.11
C LEU A 122 -12.50 -16.16 10.79
N GLU A 123 -13.16 -16.74 9.80
CA GLU A 123 -12.63 -17.00 8.47
C GLU A 123 -12.31 -15.67 7.76
N ALA A 124 -13.21 -14.69 7.82
CA ALA A 124 -13.02 -13.35 7.26
C ALA A 124 -11.84 -12.60 7.89
N THR A 125 -11.70 -12.65 9.21
CA THR A 125 -10.63 -11.95 9.93
C THR A 125 -9.30 -12.71 9.93
N SER A 126 -9.29 -13.97 9.51
CA SER A 126 -8.08 -14.78 9.34
C SER A 126 -7.35 -14.45 8.04
N ASP A 127 -7.16 -13.17 7.74
CA ASP A 127 -6.38 -12.65 6.61
C ASP A 127 -5.35 -11.64 7.16
N PHE A 128 -4.06 -11.89 6.88
CA PHE A 128 -2.98 -11.07 7.43
C PHE A 128 -3.03 -9.62 6.94
N HIS A 129 -3.36 -9.40 5.67
CA HIS A 129 -3.38 -8.08 5.06
C HIS A 129 -4.56 -7.26 5.58
N LEU A 130 -5.71 -7.92 5.80
CA LEU A 130 -6.83 -7.31 6.49
C LEU A 130 -6.47 -6.90 7.93
N LEU A 131 -5.84 -7.79 8.70
CA LEU A 131 -5.43 -7.50 10.08
C LEU A 131 -4.44 -6.32 10.13
N LEU A 132 -3.48 -6.28 9.20
CA LEU A 132 -2.55 -5.18 9.09
C LEU A 132 -3.28 -3.87 8.78
N PHE A 133 -4.18 -3.89 7.79
CA PHE A 133 -4.99 -2.73 7.41
C PHE A 133 -5.81 -2.19 8.59
N ILE A 134 -6.54 -3.05 9.30
CA ILE A 134 -7.35 -2.65 10.46
C ILE A 134 -6.47 -2.10 11.61
N ALA A 135 -5.26 -2.66 11.78
CA ALA A 135 -4.33 -2.17 12.80
C ALA A 135 -3.78 -0.77 12.47
N THR A 136 -3.61 -0.43 11.20
CA THR A 136 -2.98 0.82 10.74
C THR A 136 -3.92 1.81 10.07
N MET A 137 -5.22 1.52 9.97
CA MET A 137 -6.19 2.38 9.30
C MET A 137 -6.30 3.74 9.99
N ASP A 138 -6.05 4.82 9.26
CA ASP A 138 -6.03 6.19 9.79
C ASP A 138 -7.36 6.63 10.42
N MET A 139 -8.48 6.20 9.85
CA MET A 139 -9.81 6.61 10.30
C MET A 139 -10.16 6.08 11.69
N TYR A 140 -9.72 4.87 12.02
CA TYR A 140 -9.99 4.22 13.31
C TYR A 140 -8.93 3.13 13.57
N PRO A 141 -7.75 3.48 14.11
CA PRO A 141 -6.70 2.50 14.38
C PRO A 141 -7.12 1.55 15.50
N MET A 142 -7.21 0.25 15.22
CA MET A 142 -7.72 -0.73 16.19
C MET A 142 -6.62 -1.51 16.91
N LYS A 143 -5.33 -1.24 16.61
CA LYS A 143 -4.17 -2.00 17.08
C LYS A 143 -4.23 -2.37 18.57
N ASP A 144 -4.56 -1.41 19.42
CA ASP A 144 -4.56 -1.60 20.89
C ASP A 144 -5.69 -2.50 21.40
N HIS A 145 -6.72 -2.75 20.57
CA HIS A 145 -7.90 -3.55 20.91
C HIS A 145 -7.95 -4.91 20.18
N MET A 146 -6.95 -5.21 19.35
CA MET A 146 -6.93 -6.41 18.52
C MET A 146 -6.40 -7.66 19.22
N LEU A 147 -5.75 -7.54 20.39
CA LEU A 147 -5.13 -8.70 21.07
C LEU A 147 -6.11 -9.88 21.27
N PRO A 148 -7.37 -9.68 21.76
CA PRO A 148 -8.31 -10.78 21.90
C PRO A 148 -8.69 -11.44 20.56
N LEU A 149 -8.80 -10.67 19.48
CA LEU A 149 -9.05 -11.19 18.13
C LEU A 149 -7.86 -12.03 17.64
N LEU A 150 -6.64 -11.52 17.81
CA LEU A 150 -5.42 -12.23 17.39
C LEU A 150 -5.25 -13.55 18.15
N GLU A 151 -5.62 -13.59 19.44
CA GLU A 151 -5.64 -14.83 20.22
C GLU A 151 -6.70 -15.82 19.72
N ALA A 152 -7.89 -15.33 19.35
CA ALA A 152 -8.95 -16.15 18.77
C ALA A 152 -8.50 -16.77 17.43
N ILE A 153 -7.90 -15.98 16.54
CA ILE A 153 -7.37 -16.44 15.24
C ILE A 153 -6.24 -17.46 15.45
N ARG A 154 -5.26 -17.16 16.30
CA ARG A 154 -4.13 -18.06 16.60
C ARG A 154 -4.60 -19.43 17.08
N ASN A 155 -5.64 -19.46 17.91
CA ASN A 155 -6.18 -20.69 18.50
C ASN A 155 -7.32 -21.31 17.67
N LYS A 156 -7.72 -20.67 16.56
CA LYS A 156 -8.88 -21.04 15.74
C LYS A 156 -10.18 -21.14 16.58
N ASP A 157 -10.33 -20.23 17.55
CA ASP A 157 -11.47 -20.17 18.48
C ASP A 157 -12.58 -19.29 17.90
N LYS A 158 -13.56 -19.95 17.26
CA LYS A 158 -14.70 -19.29 16.62
C LYS A 158 -15.58 -18.53 17.61
N GLN A 159 -15.70 -19.01 18.84
CA GLN A 159 -16.55 -18.36 19.83
C GLN A 159 -15.95 -17.02 20.26
N LYS A 160 -14.65 -16.99 20.57
CA LYS A 160 -13.96 -15.74 20.96
C LYS A 160 -13.91 -14.72 19.83
N ALA A 161 -13.78 -15.18 18.58
CA ALA A 161 -13.83 -14.29 17.42
C ALA A 161 -15.22 -13.63 17.30
N MET A 162 -16.30 -14.40 17.49
CA MET A 162 -17.67 -13.87 17.49
C MET A 162 -17.94 -12.94 18.68
N GLU A 163 -17.40 -13.23 19.86
CA GLU A 163 -17.47 -12.33 21.02
C GLU A 163 -16.78 -10.99 20.72
N TRP A 164 -15.63 -11.00 20.03
CA TRP A 164 -14.96 -9.78 19.59
C TRP A 164 -15.72 -9.03 18.50
N ALA A 165 -16.37 -9.75 17.56
CA ALA A 165 -17.24 -9.14 16.56
C ALA A 165 -18.41 -8.34 17.20
N GLN A 166 -18.84 -8.73 18.40
CA GLN A 166 -19.88 -8.01 19.15
C GLN A 166 -19.34 -6.85 19.99
N SER A 167 -18.03 -6.59 19.96
CA SER A 167 -17.41 -5.49 20.71
C SER A 167 -17.80 -4.12 20.14
N GLU A 168 -17.77 -3.09 20.99
CA GLU A 168 -18.03 -1.70 20.59
C GLU A 168 -17.08 -1.21 19.49
N HIS A 169 -15.84 -1.71 19.50
CA HIS A 169 -14.82 -1.37 18.52
C HIS A 169 -15.20 -1.88 17.12
N TRP A 170 -15.62 -3.13 17.00
CA TRP A 170 -16.04 -3.69 15.72
C TRP A 170 -17.40 -3.14 15.27
N ALA A 171 -18.33 -2.92 16.21
CA ALA A 171 -19.62 -2.30 15.91
C ALA A 171 -19.46 -0.91 15.23
N THR A 172 -18.43 -0.16 15.59
CA THR A 172 -18.10 1.12 14.92
C THR A 172 -17.69 0.90 13.46
N VAL A 173 -16.89 -0.14 13.17
CA VAL A 173 -16.50 -0.51 11.80
C VAL A 173 -17.72 -0.96 11.00
N GLU A 174 -18.59 -1.78 11.57
CA GLU A 174 -19.83 -2.22 10.91
C GLU A 174 -20.74 -1.04 10.55
N GLN A 175 -20.87 -0.05 11.45
CA GLN A 175 -21.60 1.18 11.18
C GLN A 175 -20.98 1.93 9.98
N LEU A 176 -19.66 2.09 9.95
CA LEU A 176 -18.95 2.73 8.84
C LEU A 176 -19.14 1.98 7.51
N ILE A 177 -19.11 0.64 7.54
CA ILE A 177 -19.40 -0.21 6.37
C ILE A 177 -20.83 0.04 5.86
N SER A 178 -21.81 0.14 6.77
CA SER A 178 -23.21 0.38 6.42
C SER A 178 -23.45 1.75 5.76
N VAL A 179 -22.78 2.80 6.24
CA VAL A 179 -22.87 4.16 5.69
C VAL A 179 -22.22 4.25 4.30
N THR A 180 -21.07 3.60 4.13
CA THR A 180 -20.34 3.58 2.85
C THR A 180 -21.10 2.80 1.79
N SER A 181 -21.71 1.67 2.18
CA SER A 181 -22.50 0.81 1.27
C SER A 181 -23.79 1.48 0.78
N THR A 182 -24.34 2.44 1.54
CA THR A 182 -25.57 3.16 1.15
C THR A 182 -25.30 4.38 0.28
N SER A 183 -24.11 4.97 0.37
CA SER A 183 -23.71 6.16 -0.39
C SER A 183 -23.31 5.86 -1.84
N SER A 184 -23.04 4.60 -2.18
CA SER A 184 -22.64 4.15 -3.52
C SER A 184 -23.82 3.80 -4.46
N ARG A 185 -25.07 4.00 -4.05
CA ARG A 185 -26.26 3.73 -4.89
C ARG A 185 -26.63 4.96 -5.74
N PRO A 186 -26.58 4.90 -7.08
CA PRO A 186 -27.08 5.99 -7.91
C PRO A 186 -28.60 6.17 -7.71
N PRO A 187 -29.14 7.41 -7.74
CA PRO A 187 -30.56 7.65 -7.58
C PRO A 187 -31.32 7.04 -8.76
N GLN A 188 -32.15 6.02 -8.49
CA GLN A 188 -33.09 5.50 -9.49
C GLN A 188 -34.20 6.52 -9.69
N THR A 189 -34.20 7.19 -10.84
CA THR A 189 -35.32 7.99 -11.30
C THR A 189 -36.52 7.09 -11.56
N SER A 190 -37.53 7.14 -10.70
CA SER A 190 -38.81 6.47 -10.91
C SER A 190 -39.56 7.15 -12.06
N SER A 191 -39.64 6.44 -13.19
CA SER A 191 -40.40 6.87 -14.36
C SER A 191 -41.90 6.69 -14.09
N PHE A 192 -42.58 7.79 -13.76
CA PHE A 192 -44.04 7.82 -13.63
C PHE A 192 -44.69 8.00 -15.01
N GLY A 193 -45.65 7.12 -15.28
CA GLY A 193 -46.23 6.89 -16.60
C GLY A 193 -47.05 8.03 -17.20
N ASN A 194 -47.01 8.07 -18.53
CA ASN A 194 -47.83 8.88 -19.41
C ASN A 194 -49.33 8.65 -19.19
N ASN A 195 -50.08 9.73 -19.02
CA ASN A 195 -51.43 9.84 -19.58
C ASN A 195 -51.76 11.30 -19.92
N SER A 196 -51.79 11.59 -21.22
CA SER A 196 -52.12 12.87 -21.82
C SER A 196 -53.63 13.09 -21.84
N ARG A 197 -54.09 14.23 -21.31
CA ARG A 197 -55.36 14.86 -21.70
C ARG A 197 -55.15 16.37 -21.84
N THR A 198 -55.68 16.86 -22.95
CA THR A 198 -55.49 18.16 -23.61
C THR A 198 -56.10 19.36 -22.88
N LEU A 199 -55.44 20.52 -23.04
CA LEU A 199 -55.76 21.90 -22.61
C LEU A 199 -57.08 22.47 -23.21
N PRO A 200 -57.61 23.63 -22.74
CA PRO A 200 -57.15 24.98 -23.17
C PRO A 200 -57.04 26.01 -22.00
N ALA A 201 -55.94 26.79 -21.90
CA ALA A 201 -55.71 28.14 -22.42
C ALA A 201 -56.41 29.30 -21.66
N ALA A 202 -55.61 30.14 -20.98
CA ALA A 202 -55.85 31.58 -20.80
C ALA A 202 -54.59 32.28 -20.27
N ALA A 203 -54.32 33.47 -20.80
CA ALA A 203 -53.16 34.32 -20.56
C ALA A 203 -53.26 35.12 -19.26
N ALA A 204 -52.11 35.47 -18.66
CA ALA A 204 -51.70 36.83 -18.31
C ALA A 204 -50.62 36.85 -17.21
N GLU A 205 -49.50 37.47 -17.61
CA GLU A 205 -48.65 38.41 -16.86
C GLU A 205 -48.01 38.04 -15.52
N ALA A 206 -46.68 37.99 -15.63
CA ALA A 206 -45.64 37.94 -14.63
C ALA A 206 -45.71 39.04 -13.54
N SER A 207 -45.39 38.65 -12.31
CA SER A 207 -44.29 39.25 -11.52
C SER A 207 -44.03 38.46 -10.23
N GLY A 208 -42.75 38.13 -9.99
CA GLY A 208 -42.19 38.01 -8.64
C GLY A 208 -41.65 36.65 -8.20
N GLY A 209 -40.34 36.42 -8.39
CA GLY A 209 -39.51 35.60 -7.49
C GLY A 209 -39.12 34.20 -7.99
N ILE A 210 -38.04 34.13 -8.77
CA ILE A 210 -37.33 32.89 -9.08
C ILE A 210 -36.16 32.74 -8.11
N GLY A 211 -36.10 31.62 -7.40
CA GLY A 211 -34.86 31.04 -6.89
C GLY A 211 -34.19 30.19 -7.97
N VAL A 212 -32.86 30.13 -7.99
CA VAL A 212 -32.13 29.22 -8.89
C VAL A 212 -30.89 28.70 -8.16
N GLY A 213 -30.85 27.40 -7.94
CA GLY A 213 -29.59 26.66 -7.88
C GLY A 213 -29.09 26.46 -9.32
N THR A 214 -27.78 26.46 -9.53
CA THR A 214 -27.20 26.22 -10.86
C THR A 214 -26.45 24.91 -10.88
N GLU A 215 -27.00 24.00 -11.69
CA GLU A 215 -26.36 22.92 -12.43
C GLU A 215 -25.09 23.38 -13.21
N PRO A 216 -24.25 22.43 -13.68
CA PRO A 216 -22.92 22.76 -14.20
C PRO A 216 -23.00 23.46 -15.56
N ILE A 217 -22.34 24.61 -15.66
CA ILE A 217 -22.29 25.38 -16.90
C ILE A 217 -21.26 24.73 -17.83
N ALA A 218 -21.76 24.13 -18.92
CA ALA A 218 -20.99 23.93 -20.14
C ALA A 218 -20.75 25.31 -20.79
N ASN A 219 -19.47 25.62 -21.04
CA ASN A 219 -18.89 26.85 -21.61
C ASN A 219 -18.77 28.07 -20.67
N PRO A 220 -17.53 28.43 -20.25
CA PRO A 220 -17.29 29.63 -19.48
C PRO A 220 -17.40 30.91 -20.34
N PRO A 221 -17.73 32.06 -19.73
CA PRO A 221 -17.75 33.37 -20.39
C PRO A 221 -16.35 33.80 -20.87
N PRO A 222 -16.25 34.66 -21.91
CA PRO A 222 -15.07 34.77 -22.76
C PRO A 222 -13.87 35.58 -22.20
N ASP A 223 -13.74 35.75 -20.87
CA ASP A 223 -12.70 36.65 -20.32
C ASP A 223 -12.02 36.15 -19.03
N GLN A 224 -12.18 34.88 -18.65
CA GLN A 224 -11.43 34.29 -17.55
C GLN A 224 -10.20 33.55 -18.09
N ALA A 225 -9.01 34.05 -17.74
CA ALA A 225 -7.78 33.31 -17.96
C ALA A 225 -7.85 31.98 -17.17
N LEU A 226 -7.56 30.87 -17.85
CA LEU A 226 -7.48 29.53 -17.26
C LEU A 226 -6.05 28.99 -17.48
N TRP A 227 -5.62 28.06 -16.63
CA TRP A 227 -4.38 27.30 -16.85
C TRP A 227 -4.60 25.80 -16.70
N THR A 228 -3.92 25.03 -17.54
CA THR A 228 -3.99 23.57 -17.54
C THR A 228 -2.92 23.01 -16.61
N CYS A 229 -3.31 22.15 -15.66
CA CYS A 229 -2.37 21.46 -14.79
C CYS A 229 -1.46 20.51 -15.59
N SER A 230 -0.15 20.63 -15.43
CA SER A 230 0.85 19.75 -16.07
C SER A 230 0.80 18.31 -15.59
N HIS A 231 0.24 18.04 -14.40
CA HIS A 231 0.20 16.70 -13.80
C HIS A 231 -1.09 15.94 -14.08
N CYS A 232 -2.24 16.59 -13.98
CA CYS A 232 -3.55 15.93 -14.09
C CYS A 232 -4.47 16.49 -15.18
N THR A 233 -3.96 17.42 -16.01
CA THR A 233 -4.66 18.07 -17.15
C THR A 233 -5.93 18.84 -16.82
N PHE A 234 -6.26 19.01 -15.54
CA PHE A 234 -7.40 19.80 -15.08
C PHE A 234 -7.24 21.29 -15.43
N LEU A 235 -8.34 21.94 -15.83
CA LEU A 235 -8.42 23.37 -16.14
C LEU A 235 -8.75 24.15 -14.88
N ASN A 236 -7.77 24.88 -14.36
CA ASN A 236 -7.90 25.70 -13.16
C ASN A 236 -8.10 27.17 -13.53
N ALA A 237 -8.73 27.94 -12.64
CA ALA A 237 -8.81 29.38 -12.74
C ALA A 237 -7.41 30.04 -12.59
N ALA A 238 -7.14 31.12 -13.35
CA ALA A 238 -5.81 31.76 -13.36
C ALA A 238 -5.38 32.38 -12.03
N ASP A 239 -6.31 32.67 -11.12
CA ASP A 239 -6.06 33.16 -9.77
C ASP A 239 -5.59 32.06 -8.80
N LEU A 240 -5.71 30.79 -9.18
CA LEU A 240 -5.24 29.66 -8.37
C LEU A 240 -3.77 29.34 -8.66
N ALA A 241 -2.95 29.32 -7.61
CA ALA A 241 -1.54 28.93 -7.65
C ALA A 241 -1.31 27.41 -7.54
N VAL A 242 -2.35 26.65 -7.16
CA VAL A 242 -2.33 25.19 -7.04
C VAL A 242 -3.52 24.59 -7.78
N CYS A 243 -3.39 23.34 -8.24
CA CYS A 243 -4.48 22.68 -8.94
C CYS A 243 -5.56 22.18 -7.97
N GLU A 244 -6.83 22.45 -8.24
CA GLU A 244 -7.96 22.03 -7.37
C GLU A 244 -8.13 20.51 -7.31
N MET A 245 -7.71 19.79 -8.35
CA MET A 245 -7.91 18.35 -8.45
C MET A 245 -6.80 17.54 -7.78
N CYS A 246 -5.54 18.00 -7.86
CA CYS A 246 -4.38 17.25 -7.36
C CYS A 246 -3.54 17.99 -6.33
N ASN A 247 -3.88 19.24 -5.99
CA ASN A 247 -3.16 20.12 -5.05
C ASN A 247 -1.68 20.37 -5.39
N LEU A 248 -1.24 20.11 -6.63
CA LEU A 248 0.13 20.41 -7.08
C LEU A 248 0.23 21.86 -7.57
N PRO A 249 1.37 22.54 -7.33
CA PRO A 249 1.57 23.93 -7.73
C PRO A 249 1.53 24.12 -9.25
N ARG A 250 1.12 25.31 -9.68
CA ARG A 250 1.25 25.76 -11.05
C ARG A 250 2.73 25.80 -11.41
N GLY A 251 3.15 24.91 -12.30
CA GLY A 251 4.55 24.81 -12.71
C GLY A 251 4.96 26.04 -13.50
N ASP A 252 5.61 26.99 -12.84
CA ASP A 252 6.43 27.98 -13.52
C ASP A 252 7.75 27.29 -13.91
N VAL A 253 8.14 27.44 -15.18
CA VAL A 253 9.40 26.93 -15.71
C VAL A 253 10.52 27.77 -15.10
N GLU A 254 10.96 27.43 -13.90
CA GLU A 254 12.21 27.93 -13.36
C GLU A 254 13.36 27.03 -13.84
N GLU A 255 14.24 27.67 -14.57
CA GLU A 255 15.51 27.21 -15.15
C GLU A 255 16.39 26.63 -14.03
N TYR A 256 16.47 25.30 -13.94
CA TYR A 256 17.34 24.64 -12.97
C TYR A 256 18.79 24.68 -13.48
N ASP A 257 19.59 25.47 -12.77
CA ASP A 257 21.01 25.73 -12.98
C ASP A 257 21.83 24.42 -12.97
N GLU A 258 22.51 24.11 -14.09
CA GLU A 258 23.35 22.91 -14.30
C GLU A 258 24.51 22.82 -13.29
N GLU A 259 24.84 23.92 -12.60
CA GLU A 259 25.98 24.00 -11.69
C GLU A 259 25.77 23.20 -10.38
N MET A 260 24.53 23.05 -9.92
CA MET A 260 24.23 22.33 -8.66
C MET A 260 24.28 20.79 -8.80
N MET A 261 24.14 20.25 -10.01
CA MET A 261 24.23 18.80 -10.26
C MET A 261 25.67 18.29 -10.39
N ARG A 262 26.66 19.18 -10.49
CA ARG A 262 28.07 18.80 -10.67
C ARG A 262 28.83 18.56 -9.36
N GLU A 263 28.27 18.98 -8.23
CA GLU A 263 28.89 18.80 -6.90
C GLU A 263 28.35 17.59 -6.12
N LEU A 264 27.42 16.82 -6.71
CA LEU A 264 26.80 15.66 -6.06
C LEU A 264 27.11 14.30 -6.71
N PHE A 265 28.02 14.24 -7.68
CA PHE A 265 28.53 12.99 -8.28
C PHE A 265 30.04 13.00 -8.46
#